data_AF-A0A0R1U530-F1
#
_entry.id   AF-A0A0R1U530-F1
#
_cell.length_a   1.000
_cell.length_b   1.000
_cell.length_c   1.000
_cell.angle_alpha   90.00
_cell.angle_beta   90.00
_cell.angle_gamma   90.00
#
_symmetry.space_group_name_H-M   'P 1'
#
loop_
_entity.id
_entity.type
_entity.pdbx_description
1 polymer ?
#
loop_
_entity_poly.entity_id
_entity_poly.type
_entity_poly.pdbx_seq_one_letter_code
_entity_poly.pdbx_strand_id
1 'polypeptide(L)'
;MMAGTARLKGVNNMKKFLLATASLGLAFTLAACGNQQSAAKDSSSATSTAKVKKDHQSSAKQASSSSTASQSSAMSATSTSQSTPAKSQTSSAQQTLTDNQLAVLIYRAGGYTNLTKLIRGTAPQGRQAIGSGTAASTVYYTVNGDQVTIYTLDHDSSKTTAEQGFNTTTTTISQLKNQYYRTTSQQQAIDQAASQVTTY
;
A
#
# COMPACT_ATOMS: atom_id res chain seq x y z
N MET A 1 22.20 65.38 -25.93
CA MET A 1 21.49 65.79 -24.70
C MET A 1 20.85 64.55 -24.08
N MET A 2 20.84 64.44 -22.74
CA MET A 2 20.05 63.51 -21.89
C MET A 2 19.88 62.06 -22.40
N ALA A 3 20.59 61.04 -21.90
CA ALA A 3 20.61 60.56 -20.50
C ALA A 3 19.21 60.22 -19.95
N GLY A 4 18.84 58.94 -20.03
CA GLY A 4 17.66 58.36 -19.38
C GLY A 4 18.07 57.24 -18.44
N THR A 5 18.19 57.53 -17.15
CA THR A 5 18.64 56.57 -16.12
C THR A 5 17.47 55.93 -15.36
N ALA A 6 17.69 54.66 -14.98
CA ALA A 6 17.09 53.95 -13.84
C ALA A 6 15.57 53.66 -13.82
N ARG A 7 15.27 52.36 -13.62
CA ARG A 7 14.87 51.91 -12.27
C ARG A 7 15.02 50.40 -12.05
N LEU A 8 15.83 50.04 -11.06
CA LEU A 8 15.73 48.75 -10.36
C LEU A 8 14.59 48.83 -9.33
N LYS A 9 13.66 47.87 -9.37
CA LYS A 9 12.67 47.59 -8.31
C LYS A 9 12.04 46.22 -8.60
N GLY A 10 12.01 45.23 -7.71
CA GLY A 10 12.68 45.11 -6.41
C GLY A 10 12.66 43.64 -5.98
N VAL A 11 13.55 43.26 -5.06
CA VAL A 11 13.62 41.90 -4.51
C VAL A 11 12.52 41.67 -3.47
N ASN A 12 12.18 40.40 -3.28
CA ASN A 12 11.56 39.79 -2.10
C ASN A 12 10.03 39.64 -2.07
N ASN A 13 9.60 38.38 -1.95
CA ASN A 13 8.45 38.00 -1.11
C ASN A 13 8.54 36.52 -0.70
N MET A 14 9.55 36.18 0.13
CA MET A 14 9.43 35.00 0.98
C MET A 14 8.34 35.26 2.03
N LYS A 15 7.24 34.49 2.01
CA LYS A 15 6.31 34.39 3.13
C LYS A 15 6.26 32.97 3.64
N LYS A 16 7.22 32.65 4.51
CA LYS A 16 7.21 31.45 5.35
C LYS A 16 6.13 31.65 6.41
N PHE A 17 4.99 30.99 6.29
CA PHE A 17 4.05 30.88 7.39
C PHE A 17 4.39 29.64 8.23
N LEU A 18 4.95 29.91 9.40
CA LEU A 18 4.95 29.02 10.56
C LEU A 18 3.56 28.99 11.21
N LEU A 19 3.44 28.23 12.31
CA LEU A 19 2.24 27.92 13.12
C LEU A 19 1.36 26.78 12.56
N ALA A 20 0.86 25.85 13.37
CA ALA A 20 1.25 25.48 14.75
C ALA A 20 0.85 24.02 15.04
N THR A 21 1.60 23.34 15.89
CA THR A 21 1.32 21.97 16.33
C THR A 21 0.17 21.94 17.34
N ALA A 22 -0.90 21.20 17.03
CA ALA A 22 -1.97 20.84 17.96
C ALA A 22 -2.24 19.32 17.90
N SER A 23 -1.31 18.54 18.45
CA SER A 23 -1.46 17.10 18.58
C SER A 23 -2.36 16.74 19.77
N LEU A 24 -3.68 16.66 19.54
CA LEU A 24 -4.59 15.99 20.48
C LEU A 24 -4.43 14.48 20.32
N GLY A 25 -3.74 13.85 21.27
CA GLY A 25 -3.65 12.41 21.37
C GLY A 25 -4.96 11.80 21.86
N LEU A 26 -5.65 11.06 21.00
CA LEU A 26 -6.68 10.11 21.41
C LEU A 26 -6.05 8.72 21.51
N ALA A 27 -5.73 8.31 22.74
CA ALA A 27 -5.28 6.96 23.02
C ALA A 27 -6.46 5.99 22.91
N PHE A 28 -6.61 5.34 21.75
CA PHE A 28 -7.49 4.18 21.62
C PHE A 28 -6.86 2.99 22.34
N THR A 29 -7.42 2.64 23.50
CA THR A 29 -7.14 1.37 24.17
C THR A 29 -7.76 0.23 23.35
N LEU A 30 -6.93 -0.51 22.61
CA LEU A 30 -7.36 -1.78 22.02
C LEU A 30 -7.62 -2.77 23.16
N ALA A 31 -8.89 -3.01 23.46
CA ALA A 31 -9.29 -4.16 24.25
C ALA A 31 -8.93 -5.44 23.47
N ALA A 32 -7.93 -6.17 23.95
CA ALA A 32 -7.57 -7.47 23.40
C ALA A 32 -8.70 -8.47 23.70
N CYS A 33 -9.60 -8.67 22.74
CA CYS A 33 -10.61 -9.72 22.84
C CYS A 33 -9.93 -11.08 22.65
N GLY A 34 -9.63 -11.76 23.76
CA GLY A 34 -9.01 -13.08 23.75
C GLY A 34 -9.97 -14.13 23.19
N ASN A 35 -9.64 -14.68 22.02
CA ASN A 35 -10.43 -15.73 21.38
C ASN A 35 -9.95 -17.12 21.84
N GLN A 36 -10.60 -17.69 22.86
CA GLN A 36 -10.49 -19.12 23.18
C GLN A 36 -11.86 -19.81 23.23
N GLN A 37 -12.14 -20.54 22.14
CA GLN A 37 -12.69 -21.89 22.13
C GLN A 37 -13.97 -22.20 22.95
N SER A 38 -15.10 -22.13 22.25
CA SER A 38 -16.22 -23.11 22.26
C SER A 38 -16.71 -23.75 23.56
N ALA A 39 -17.96 -23.45 23.92
CA ALA A 39 -18.90 -24.45 24.44
C ALA A 39 -20.35 -24.09 24.02
N ALA A 40 -21.22 -25.09 23.94
CA ALA A 40 -22.56 -24.95 23.36
C ALA A 40 -23.68 -24.72 24.40
N LYS A 41 -24.74 -24.05 23.90
CA LYS A 41 -26.16 -24.44 24.01
C LYS A 41 -26.97 -24.32 25.32
N ASP A 42 -28.27 -24.14 25.06
CA ASP A 42 -29.48 -24.46 25.84
C ASP A 42 -29.85 -23.59 27.08
N SER A 43 -30.74 -22.63 26.79
CA SER A 43 -32.13 -22.56 27.26
C SER A 43 -32.54 -22.86 28.73
N SER A 44 -33.46 -21.99 29.19
CA SER A 44 -34.62 -22.26 30.07
C SER A 44 -34.44 -22.51 31.59
N SER A 45 -34.91 -21.50 32.34
CA SER A 45 -35.90 -21.57 33.45
C SER A 45 -35.65 -22.34 34.76
N ALA A 46 -35.94 -21.60 35.85
CA ALA A 46 -36.70 -22.02 37.05
C ALA A 46 -36.06 -22.93 38.14
N THR A 47 -35.77 -22.27 39.26
CA THR A 47 -36.46 -22.47 40.57
C THR A 47 -36.43 -23.84 41.30
N SER A 48 -35.82 -23.79 42.49
CA SER A 48 -36.13 -24.53 43.74
C SER A 48 -35.73 -26.01 43.98
N THR A 49 -34.74 -26.15 44.88
CA THR A 49 -34.86 -26.77 46.22
C THR A 49 -35.31 -28.24 46.39
N ALA A 50 -34.33 -29.14 46.59
CA ALA A 50 -34.27 -30.19 47.64
C ALA A 50 -32.85 -30.85 47.58
N LYS A 51 -32.05 -30.97 48.65
CA LYS A 51 -32.12 -31.89 49.82
C LYS A 51 -32.19 -33.39 49.41
N VAL A 52 -31.39 -34.34 49.95
CA VAL A 52 -30.26 -34.29 50.92
C VAL A 52 -29.54 -35.67 51.01
N LYS A 53 -28.25 -35.74 51.42
CA LYS A 53 -27.45 -36.96 51.78
C LYS A 53 -27.22 -37.97 50.61
N LYS A 54 -26.20 -38.84 50.55
CA LYS A 54 -24.99 -39.24 51.33
C LYS A 54 -23.94 -39.75 50.26
N ASP A 55 -22.68 -40.16 50.48
CA ASP A 55 -21.89 -40.43 51.69
C ASP A 55 -20.34 -40.33 51.51
N HIS A 56 -19.61 -40.62 52.59
CA HIS A 56 -18.24 -41.19 52.76
C HIS A 56 -17.63 -42.05 51.60
N GLN A 57 -16.30 -42.27 51.45
CA GLN A 57 -15.09 -41.86 52.20
C GLN A 57 -13.79 -42.24 51.43
N SER A 58 -12.67 -41.61 51.79
CA SER A 58 -11.33 -41.74 51.20
C SER A 58 -10.64 -43.11 51.34
N SER A 59 -9.86 -43.51 50.32
CA SER A 59 -8.47 -44.06 50.38
C SER A 59 -8.05 -44.53 48.98
N ALA A 60 -7.05 -43.95 48.31
CA ALA A 60 -5.60 -44.02 48.55
C ALA A 60 -4.92 -45.27 47.96
N LYS A 61 -3.98 -45.01 47.03
CA LYS A 61 -2.72 -45.74 46.79
C LYS A 61 -2.77 -47.17 46.21
N GLN A 62 -2.41 -47.32 44.93
CA GLN A 62 -1.28 -48.19 44.54
C GLN A 62 -0.76 -47.90 43.13
N ALA A 63 0.39 -48.48 42.79
CA ALA A 63 1.22 -48.14 41.64
C ALA A 63 1.48 -49.36 40.71
N SER A 64 2.03 -49.03 39.53
CA SER A 64 2.90 -49.87 38.70
C SER A 64 2.30 -50.80 37.62
N SER A 65 3.10 -50.92 36.55
CA SER A 65 3.22 -52.02 35.56
C SER A 65 2.28 -52.13 34.34
N SER A 66 2.84 -51.70 33.20
CA SER A 66 3.13 -52.51 31.99
C SER A 66 2.03 -52.96 30.99
N SER A 67 2.13 -52.34 29.80
CA SER A 67 2.37 -52.98 28.48
C SER A 67 1.22 -53.52 27.60
N THR A 68 1.52 -53.56 26.28
CA THR A 68 0.74 -54.08 25.12
C THR A 68 -0.40 -53.17 24.63
N ALA A 69 -0.33 -52.59 23.42
CA ALA A 69 -0.59 -53.16 22.08
C ALA A 69 -2.11 -53.22 21.76
N SER A 70 -2.66 -52.80 20.60
CA SER A 70 -2.12 -52.41 19.28
C SER A 70 -3.10 -51.48 18.52
N GLN A 71 -2.64 -50.91 17.40
CA GLN A 71 -3.39 -50.69 16.12
C GLN A 71 -4.81 -50.05 16.16
N SER A 72 -5.00 -48.79 15.76
CA SER A 72 -4.86 -48.17 14.41
C SER A 72 -6.17 -48.13 13.59
N SER A 73 -6.80 -46.95 13.55
CA SER A 73 -7.58 -46.45 12.40
C SER A 73 -7.91 -44.97 12.60
N ALA A 74 -7.08 -44.08 12.05
CA ALA A 74 -7.36 -42.64 12.00
C ALA A 74 -7.22 -42.14 10.56
N MET A 75 -8.24 -41.42 10.08
CA MET A 75 -8.39 -41.02 8.69
C MET A 75 -7.29 -40.07 8.22
N SER A 76 -6.78 -40.29 7.01
CA SER A 76 -5.94 -39.35 6.29
C SER A 76 -6.76 -38.14 5.83
N ALA A 77 -6.72 -37.05 6.59
CA ALA A 77 -7.17 -35.75 6.12
C ALA A 77 -6.02 -35.05 5.38
N THR A 78 -6.07 -35.06 4.03
CA THR A 78 -5.12 -34.35 3.18
C THR A 78 -5.31 -32.84 3.32
N SER A 79 -4.53 -32.21 4.20
CA SER A 79 -4.37 -30.76 4.24
C SER A 79 -3.15 -30.37 3.40
N THR A 80 -3.39 -29.93 2.17
CA THR A 80 -2.36 -29.33 1.32
C THR A 80 -1.89 -28.01 1.93
N SER A 81 -0.80 -28.06 2.69
CA SER A 81 -0.11 -26.87 3.20
C SER A 81 0.51 -26.08 2.05
N GLN A 82 -0.26 -25.16 1.46
CA GLN A 82 0.22 -24.21 0.47
C GLN A 82 1.05 -23.13 1.18
N SER A 83 2.32 -23.45 1.46
CA SER A 83 3.31 -22.54 2.01
C SER A 83 3.60 -21.41 1.03
N THR A 84 2.92 -20.27 1.21
CA THR A 84 3.34 -19.03 0.56
C THR A 84 4.69 -18.61 1.15
N PRO A 85 5.75 -18.43 0.34
CA PRO A 85 6.98 -17.84 0.83
C PRO A 85 6.70 -16.37 1.13
N ALA A 86 6.47 -16.06 2.41
CA ALA A 86 6.47 -14.70 2.90
C ALA A 86 7.85 -14.10 2.60
N LYS A 87 7.95 -13.32 1.52
CA LYS A 87 9.21 -12.72 1.08
C LYS A 87 9.61 -11.67 2.11
N SER A 88 10.52 -12.07 2.99
CA SER A 88 11.04 -11.29 4.11
C SER A 88 11.44 -9.89 3.66
N GLN A 89 11.21 -8.91 4.55
CA GLN A 89 11.67 -7.55 4.37
C GLN A 89 13.19 -7.54 4.14
N THR A 90 13.62 -7.18 2.93
CA THR A 90 15.02 -6.87 2.67
C THR A 90 15.22 -5.37 2.80
N SER A 91 16.15 -5.01 3.69
CA SER A 91 16.61 -3.64 3.93
C SER A 91 17.08 -2.94 2.66
N SER A 92 17.28 -1.63 2.77
CA SER A 92 17.59 -0.67 1.69
C SER A 92 18.89 -0.93 0.89
N ALA A 93 18.95 -2.04 0.15
CA ALA A 93 19.74 -2.13 -1.06
C ALA A 93 19.06 -1.30 -2.16
N GLN A 94 19.86 -0.76 -3.08
CA GLN A 94 19.38 0.18 -4.11
C GLN A 94 18.51 -0.52 -5.16
N GLN A 95 17.24 -0.77 -4.83
CA GLN A 95 16.35 -1.56 -5.68
C GLN A 95 16.05 -0.81 -6.99
N THR A 96 16.71 -1.24 -8.07
CA THR A 96 16.48 -0.75 -9.43
C THR A 96 15.04 -1.08 -9.83
N LEU A 97 14.30 -0.06 -10.25
CA LEU A 97 12.97 -0.25 -10.83
C LEU A 97 13.12 -0.73 -12.28
N THR A 98 12.25 -1.64 -12.71
CA THR A 98 12.02 -1.87 -14.15
C THR A 98 11.36 -0.65 -14.78
N ASP A 99 11.51 -0.50 -16.10
CA ASP A 99 10.89 0.60 -16.86
C ASP A 99 9.36 0.64 -16.72
N ASN A 100 8.73 -0.53 -16.55
CA ASN A 100 7.29 -0.61 -16.28
C ASN A 100 6.97 -0.04 -14.89
N GLN A 101 7.68 -0.46 -13.84
CA GLN A 101 7.47 0.07 -12.48
C GLN A 101 7.73 1.59 -12.44
N LEU A 102 8.81 2.07 -13.05
CA LEU A 102 9.12 3.50 -13.12
C LEU A 102 8.01 4.28 -13.85
N ALA A 103 7.53 3.80 -15.00
CA ALA A 103 6.43 4.44 -15.72
C ALA A 103 5.15 4.51 -14.87
N VAL A 104 4.80 3.45 -14.14
CA VAL A 104 3.62 3.44 -13.24
C VAL A 104 3.82 4.39 -12.05
N LEU A 105 5.02 4.51 -11.47
CA LEU A 105 5.33 5.54 -10.46
C LEU A 105 5.12 6.95 -11.02
N ILE A 106 5.58 7.21 -12.24
CA ILE A 106 5.46 8.49 -12.92
C ILE A 106 4.00 8.82 -13.21
N TYR A 107 3.22 7.86 -13.69
CA TYR A 107 1.79 8.00 -13.90
C TYR A 107 1.06 8.40 -12.59
N ARG A 108 1.44 7.77 -11.48
CA ARG A 108 0.92 8.10 -10.15
C ARG A 108 1.36 9.48 -9.64
N ALA A 109 2.58 9.89 -9.93
CA ALA A 109 3.09 11.23 -9.65
C ALA A 109 2.42 12.32 -10.51
N GLY A 110 1.93 11.96 -11.70
CA GLY A 110 1.03 12.79 -12.51
C GLY A 110 -0.39 12.96 -11.93
N GLY A 111 -0.68 12.37 -10.77
CA GLY A 111 -1.95 12.51 -10.05
C GLY A 111 -2.95 11.36 -10.26
N TYR A 112 -2.66 10.41 -11.15
CA TYR A 112 -3.60 9.35 -11.51
C TYR A 112 -3.53 8.15 -10.54
N THR A 113 -4.68 7.76 -9.99
CA THR A 113 -4.77 6.68 -8.97
C THR A 113 -5.22 5.34 -9.54
N ASN A 114 -5.90 5.31 -10.69
CA ASN A 114 -6.31 4.08 -11.36
C ASN A 114 -5.16 3.54 -12.21
N LEU A 115 -4.50 2.48 -11.73
CA LEU A 115 -3.33 1.87 -12.39
C LEU A 115 -3.68 0.67 -13.30
N THR A 116 -4.94 0.54 -13.72
CA THR A 116 -5.39 -0.60 -14.55
C THR A 116 -5.32 -0.27 -16.04
N LYS A 117 -5.06 -1.30 -16.88
CA LYS A 117 -5.01 -1.19 -18.35
C LYS A 117 -4.11 -0.05 -18.85
N LEU A 118 -2.94 0.09 -18.24
CA LEU A 118 -1.99 1.11 -18.64
C LEU A 118 -1.28 0.74 -19.94
N ILE A 119 -1.25 1.71 -20.84
CA ILE A 119 -0.63 1.67 -22.15
C ILE A 119 0.57 2.60 -22.10
N ARG A 120 1.74 2.11 -22.54
CA ARG A 120 2.95 2.91 -22.72
C ARG A 120 3.30 3.00 -24.21
N GLY A 121 3.89 4.11 -24.61
CA GLY A 121 4.43 4.30 -25.96
C GLY A 121 5.42 5.45 -26.01
N THR A 122 5.94 5.74 -27.20
CA THR A 122 6.79 6.92 -27.45
C THR A 122 5.95 8.10 -27.90
N ALA A 123 6.44 9.31 -27.64
CA ALA A 123 5.85 10.57 -28.06
C ALA A 123 6.92 11.49 -28.68
N PRO A 124 6.53 12.54 -29.44
CA PRO A 124 7.46 13.48 -30.03
C PRO A 124 8.43 14.13 -29.01
N GLN A 125 9.54 14.67 -29.51
CA GLN A 125 10.60 15.29 -28.69
C GLN A 125 11.28 14.31 -27.71
N GLY A 126 11.36 13.03 -28.07
CA GLY A 126 12.03 11.99 -27.26
C GLY A 126 11.33 11.68 -25.93
N ARG A 127 10.05 12.06 -25.80
CA ARG A 127 9.24 11.79 -24.61
C ARG A 127 8.73 10.36 -24.65
N GLN A 128 8.62 9.76 -23.47
CA GLN A 128 7.80 8.57 -23.27
C GLN A 128 6.39 9.00 -22.85
N ALA A 129 5.40 8.14 -23.06
CA ALA A 129 4.01 8.34 -22.69
C ALA A 129 3.50 7.12 -21.92
N ILE A 130 2.73 7.33 -20.85
CA ILE A 130 1.96 6.28 -20.19
C ILE A 130 0.56 6.79 -19.81
N GLY A 131 -0.47 5.99 -20.09
CA GLY A 131 -1.85 6.39 -19.84
C GLY A 131 -2.86 5.27 -19.99
N SER A 132 -4.13 5.56 -19.70
CA SER A 132 -5.23 4.58 -19.81
C SER A 132 -5.87 4.52 -21.22
N GLY A 133 -5.17 5.01 -22.25
CA GLY A 133 -5.66 5.06 -23.64
C GLY A 133 -6.42 6.34 -24.04
N THR A 134 -6.42 7.39 -23.22
CA THR A 134 -6.97 8.71 -23.58
C THR A 134 -5.95 9.82 -23.36
N ALA A 135 -5.96 10.87 -24.19
CA ALA A 135 -5.03 11.99 -24.07
C ALA A 135 -5.13 12.71 -22.71
N ALA A 136 -6.35 12.88 -22.18
CA ALA A 136 -6.60 13.48 -20.86
C ALA A 136 -6.15 12.59 -19.67
N SER A 137 -5.82 11.32 -19.92
CA SER A 137 -5.26 10.38 -18.94
C SER A 137 -3.93 9.82 -19.42
N THR A 138 -3.14 10.64 -20.13
CA THR A 138 -1.77 10.32 -20.55
C THR A 138 -0.79 11.27 -19.88
N VAL A 139 0.18 10.69 -19.19
CA VAL A 139 1.35 11.39 -18.64
C VAL A 139 2.51 11.19 -19.61
N TYR A 140 3.08 12.30 -20.08
CA TYR A 140 4.32 12.26 -20.85
C TYR A 140 5.50 12.49 -19.91
N TYR A 141 6.67 11.91 -20.21
CA TYR A 141 7.84 12.07 -19.35
C TYR A 141 9.16 11.88 -20.09
N THR A 142 10.23 12.39 -19.50
CA THR A 142 11.63 12.10 -19.88
C THR A 142 12.41 11.66 -18.65
N VAL A 143 13.38 10.76 -18.85
CA VAL A 143 14.25 10.25 -17.78
C VAL A 143 15.70 10.52 -18.19
N ASN A 144 16.43 11.25 -17.34
CA ASN A 144 17.82 11.62 -17.54
C ASN A 144 18.62 11.22 -16.29
N GLY A 145 19.09 9.96 -16.24
CA GLY A 145 19.68 9.38 -15.03
C GLY A 145 18.64 9.25 -13.91
N ASP A 146 18.94 9.79 -12.72
CA ASP A 146 18.00 9.85 -11.59
C ASP A 146 16.93 10.95 -11.76
N GLN A 147 17.09 11.92 -12.67
CA GLN A 147 16.12 12.98 -12.88
C GLN A 147 14.98 12.52 -13.79
N VAL A 148 13.75 12.85 -13.40
CA VAL A 148 12.53 12.63 -14.19
C VAL A 148 11.80 13.96 -14.37
N THR A 149 11.47 14.31 -15.61
CA THR A 149 10.54 15.42 -15.91
C THR A 149 9.22 14.85 -16.39
N ILE A 150 8.14 15.28 -15.76
CA ILE A 150 6.78 14.80 -15.92
C ILE A 150 5.94 15.93 -16.51
N TYR A 151 5.17 15.62 -17.56
CA TYR A 151 4.27 16.54 -18.25
C TYR A 151 2.85 15.98 -18.17
N THR A 152 2.00 16.65 -17.40
CA THR A 152 0.55 16.34 -17.32
C THR A 152 -0.23 17.41 -18.08
N LEU A 153 -1.39 17.04 -18.64
CA LEU A 153 -2.22 18.00 -19.37
C LEU A 153 -2.69 19.13 -18.42
N ASP A 154 -2.60 20.38 -18.87
CA ASP A 154 -3.12 21.51 -18.13
C ASP A 154 -4.63 21.65 -18.37
N HIS A 155 -5.41 21.10 -17.44
CA HIS A 155 -6.87 20.96 -17.55
C HIS A 155 -7.61 22.30 -17.42
N ASP A 156 -7.59 23.06 -18.50
CA ASP A 156 -8.40 24.26 -18.70
C ASP A 156 -9.75 23.88 -19.35
N SER A 157 -10.84 24.08 -18.60
CA SER A 157 -12.21 23.79 -19.07
C SER A 157 -12.70 24.69 -20.21
N SER A 158 -11.98 25.77 -20.51
CA SER A 158 -12.27 26.66 -21.65
C SER A 158 -11.62 26.25 -22.97
N LYS A 159 -10.74 25.23 -22.96
CA LYS A 159 -9.96 24.78 -24.12
C LYS A 159 -10.23 23.33 -24.48
N THR A 160 -10.16 22.98 -25.77
CA THR A 160 -10.13 21.57 -26.18
C THR A 160 -8.80 20.91 -25.77
N THR A 161 -8.79 19.58 -25.66
CA THR A 161 -7.57 18.80 -25.33
C THR A 161 -6.38 19.07 -26.28
N ALA A 162 -6.64 19.48 -27.53
CA ALA A 162 -5.60 19.80 -28.50
C ALA A 162 -4.97 21.20 -28.29
N GLU A 163 -5.67 22.09 -27.60
CA GLU A 163 -5.24 23.47 -27.29
C GLU A 163 -4.68 23.59 -25.85
N GLN A 164 -4.87 22.57 -25.03
CA GLN A 164 -4.36 22.51 -23.65
C GLN A 164 -2.83 22.34 -23.64
N GLY A 165 -2.17 23.07 -22.74
CA GLY A 165 -0.73 22.98 -22.51
C GLY A 165 -0.36 21.82 -21.59
N PHE A 166 0.87 21.84 -21.09
CA PHE A 166 1.35 20.86 -20.11
C PHE A 166 1.85 21.53 -18.82
N ASN A 167 1.32 21.10 -17.68
CA ASN A 167 1.96 21.32 -16.39
C ASN A 167 3.23 20.46 -16.32
N THR A 168 4.36 21.10 -16.07
CA THR A 168 5.68 20.45 -16.07
C THR A 168 6.24 20.38 -14.64
N THR A 169 6.51 19.17 -14.16
CA THR A 169 7.12 18.93 -12.84
C THR A 169 8.40 18.12 -13.01
N THR A 170 9.50 18.55 -12.38
CA THR A 170 10.76 17.80 -12.34
C THR A 170 11.00 17.25 -10.93
N THR A 171 11.37 15.97 -10.85
CA THR A 171 11.60 15.22 -9.62
C THR A 171 12.74 14.21 -9.84
N THR A 172 12.98 13.32 -8.88
CA THR A 172 13.94 12.22 -9.04
C THR A 172 13.33 10.85 -8.80
N ILE A 173 13.92 9.79 -9.35
CA ILE A 173 13.50 8.40 -9.11
C ILE A 173 13.53 8.10 -7.61
N SER A 174 14.54 8.61 -6.90
CA SER A 174 14.63 8.50 -5.44
C SER A 174 13.46 9.16 -4.69
N GLN A 175 13.02 10.36 -5.11
CA GLN A 175 11.81 11.01 -4.56
C GLN A 175 10.54 10.22 -4.88
N LEU A 176 10.37 9.81 -6.14
CA LEU A 176 9.23 8.99 -6.59
C LEU A 176 9.12 7.71 -5.76
N LYS A 177 10.23 7.00 -5.53
CA LYS A 177 10.26 5.78 -4.70
C LYS A 177 9.83 6.04 -3.26
N ASN A 178 10.35 7.11 -2.64
CA ASN A 178 10.02 7.47 -1.25
C ASN A 178 8.53 7.82 -1.07
N GLN A 179 7.89 8.40 -2.10
CA GLN A 179 6.46 8.76 -2.04
C GLN A 179 5.53 7.59 -2.41
N TYR A 180 5.84 6.84 -3.48
CA TYR A 180 4.90 5.94 -4.14
C TYR A 180 5.26 4.45 -4.11
N TYR A 181 6.43 4.08 -3.58
CA TYR A 181 6.98 2.71 -3.60
C TYR A 181 7.70 2.32 -2.29
N ARG A 182 7.33 2.98 -1.17
CA ARG A 182 7.99 2.83 0.13
C ARG A 182 7.44 1.69 0.98
N THR A 183 6.14 1.42 0.92
CA THR A 183 5.50 0.35 1.71
C THR A 183 5.23 -0.90 0.87
N THR A 184 5.14 -2.07 1.50
CA THR A 184 4.85 -3.35 0.80
C THR A 184 3.57 -3.28 -0.04
N SER A 185 2.52 -2.62 0.46
CA SER A 185 1.26 -2.43 -0.29
C SER A 185 1.43 -1.50 -1.50
N GLN A 186 2.22 -0.42 -1.36
CA GLN A 186 2.57 0.44 -2.48
C GLN A 186 3.36 -0.33 -3.56
N GLN A 187 4.35 -1.14 -3.13
CA GLN A 187 5.15 -1.96 -4.03
C GLN A 187 4.28 -2.97 -4.78
N GLN A 188 3.45 -3.74 -4.07
CA GLN A 188 2.52 -4.70 -4.67
C GLN A 188 1.59 -4.06 -5.70
N ALA A 189 1.00 -2.89 -5.40
CA ALA A 189 0.10 -2.19 -6.32
C ALA A 189 0.82 -1.71 -7.59
N ILE A 190 2.04 -1.18 -7.45
CA ILE A 190 2.88 -0.78 -8.58
C ILE A 190 3.32 -2.01 -9.39
N ASP A 191 3.75 -3.08 -8.74
CA ASP A 191 4.27 -4.30 -9.38
C ASP A 191 3.16 -5.02 -10.17
N GLN A 192 1.96 -5.10 -9.60
CA GLN A 192 0.78 -5.67 -10.26
C GLN A 192 0.32 -4.82 -11.44
N ALA A 193 0.42 -3.48 -11.36
CA ALA A 193 0.12 -2.62 -12.50
C ALA A 193 1.21 -2.75 -13.58
N ALA A 194 2.48 -2.76 -13.18
CA ALA A 194 3.65 -2.86 -14.07
C ALA A 194 3.67 -4.16 -14.89
N SER A 195 3.23 -5.28 -14.32
CA SER A 195 3.11 -6.56 -15.04
C SER A 195 1.97 -6.60 -16.07
N GLN A 196 1.05 -5.63 -16.03
CA GLN A 196 -0.08 -5.47 -16.95
C GLN A 196 0.09 -4.29 -17.92
N VAL A 197 1.22 -3.56 -17.88
CA VAL A 197 1.52 -2.48 -18.83
C VAL A 197 1.72 -3.07 -20.22
N THR A 198 0.88 -2.68 -21.18
CA THR A 198 1.09 -2.95 -22.60
C THR A 198 1.95 -1.86 -23.24
N THR A 199 2.64 -2.19 -24.33
CA THR A 199 3.48 -1.23 -25.09
C THR A 199 3.17 -1.35 -26.58
N TYR A 200 3.16 -0.22 -27.28
CA TYR A 200 2.87 -0.07 -28.72
C TYR A 200 3.90 0.85 -29.36
#